data_AF-A0A2M7AEK0-F1
#
_entry.id   AF-A0A2M7AEK0-F1
#
_cell.length_a   1.000
_cell.length_b   1.000
_cell.length_c   1.000
_cell.angle_alpha   90.00
_cell.angle_beta   90.00
_cell.angle_gamma   90.00
#
_symmetry.space_group_name_H-M   'P 1'
#
loop_
_entity.id
_entity.type
_entity.pdbx_description
1 polymer ?
#
loop_
_entity_poly.entity_id
_entity_poly.type
_entity_poly.pdbx_seq_one_letter_code
_entity_poly.pdbx_strand_id
1 'polypeptide(L)' 'MVFVLLMKEPGLRRSKPKFSTELETLEQEVEVKFYKSSGPGGQRKNKRETAVKIRHIPSGITVIAKDF' A
#
# COMPACT_ATOMS: atom_id res chain seq x y z
N MET A 1 -19.47 18.59 42.56
CA MET A 1 -20.34 17.40 42.68
C MET A 1 -21.59 17.59 41.84
N VAL A 2 -21.50 17.25 40.55
CA VAL A 2 -22.52 16.61 39.70
C VAL A 2 -21.67 15.87 38.66
N PHE A 3 -21.36 14.59 38.91
CA PHE A 3 -21.99 13.47 38.21
C PHE A 3 -21.82 13.59 36.69
N VAL A 4 -20.70 13.12 36.14
CA VAL A 4 -20.61 11.79 35.50
C VAL A 4 -21.61 11.63 34.35
N LEU A 5 -21.18 11.90 33.12
CA LEU A 5 -21.30 10.99 31.96
C LEU A 5 -20.59 11.67 30.77
N LEU A 6 -19.38 11.27 30.40
CA LEU A 6 -19.18 10.08 29.57
C LEU A 6 -19.99 10.15 28.27
N MET A 7 -19.57 11.03 27.36
CA MET A 7 -19.53 10.66 25.95
C MET A 7 -18.08 10.73 25.49
N LYS A 8 -17.32 9.76 26.03
CA LYS A 8 -16.17 9.18 25.34
C LYS A 8 -16.63 8.94 23.91
N GLU A 9 -16.09 9.70 22.97
CA GLU A 9 -16.41 9.55 21.55
C GLU A 9 -16.43 8.06 21.23
N PRO A 10 -17.53 7.54 20.65
CA PRO A 10 -17.67 6.11 20.45
C PRO A 10 -16.50 5.67 19.59
N GLY A 11 -15.59 4.92 20.23
CA GLY A 11 -14.37 4.46 19.61
C GLY A 11 -14.71 3.91 18.25
N LEU A 12 -14.08 4.49 17.23
CA LEU A 12 -14.17 4.03 15.85
C LEU A 12 -13.98 2.51 15.93
N ARG A 13 -15.07 1.75 15.72
CA ARG A 13 -15.01 0.29 15.64
C ARG A 13 -14.19 0.02 14.41
N ARG A 14 -12.85 0.07 14.53
CA ARG A 14 -11.94 -0.46 13.52
C ARG A 14 -12.26 -1.94 13.49
N SER A 15 -13.10 -2.33 12.55
CA SER A 15 -13.27 -3.73 12.18
C SER A 15 -11.87 -4.31 12.06
N LYS A 16 -11.63 -5.48 12.66
CA LYS A 16 -10.34 -6.16 12.49
C LYS A 16 -10.00 -6.15 11.00
N PRO A 17 -8.79 -5.73 10.61
CA PRO A 17 -8.43 -5.69 9.20
C PRO A 17 -8.57 -7.09 8.63
N LYS A 18 -9.15 -7.18 7.43
CA LYS A 18 -9.36 -8.46 6.72
C LYS A 18 -8.03 -9.15 6.38
N PHE A 19 -6.95 -8.38 6.31
CA PHE A 19 -5.61 -8.84 5.98
C PHE A 19 -4.66 -8.48 7.12
N SER A 20 -3.63 -9.31 7.30
CA SER A 20 -2.54 -9.02 8.25
C SER A 20 -1.85 -7.71 7.87
N THR A 21 -1.36 -7.01 8.88
CA THR A 21 -0.51 -5.80 8.70
C THR A 21 0.92 -6.08 9.16
N GLU A 22 1.22 -7.35 9.44
CA GLU A 22 2.55 -7.82 9.82
C GLU A 22 3.43 -7.91 8.58
N LEU A 23 4.64 -7.37 8.68
CA LEU A 23 5.53 -7.17 7.54
C LEU A 23 5.99 -8.52 6.95
N GLU A 24 6.30 -9.49 7.79
CA GLU A 24 6.69 -10.85 7.39
C GLU A 24 5.59 -11.55 6.56
N THR A 25 4.32 -11.35 6.91
CA THR A 25 3.20 -11.93 6.17
C THR A 25 3.00 -11.22 4.84
N LEU A 26 3.08 -9.89 4.83
CA LEU A 26 2.92 -9.09 3.62
C LEU A 26 4.01 -9.38 2.59
N GLU A 27 5.25 -9.62 3.01
CA GLU A 27 6.35 -10.00 2.11
C GLU A 27 6.09 -11.31 1.36
N GLN A 28 5.36 -12.25 1.97
CA GLN A 28 5.01 -13.53 1.35
C GLN A 28 3.76 -13.43 0.45
N GLU A 29 2.86 -12.51 0.75
CA GLU A 29 1.58 -12.34 0.04
C GLU A 29 1.65 -11.33 -1.13
N VAL A 30 2.81 -10.70 -1.34
CA VAL A 30 2.99 -9.63 -2.31
C VAL A 30 3.95 -10.04 -3.44
N GLU A 31 3.50 -9.88 -4.68
CA GLU A 31 4.34 -9.96 -5.87
C GLU A 31 4.90 -8.58 -6.23
N VAL A 32 6.22 -8.47 -6.33
CA VAL A 32 6.92 -7.24 -6.78
C VAL A 32 7.48 -7.47 -8.18
N LYS A 33 7.22 -6.53 -9.10
CA LYS A 33 7.71 -6.55 -10.49
C LYS A 33 8.33 -5.21 -10.85
N PHE A 34 9.58 -5.23 -11.26
CA PHE A 34 10.29 -4.06 -11.79
C PHE A 34 10.06 -3.96 -13.30
N TYR A 35 9.83 -2.75 -13.80
CA TYR A 35 9.68 -2.52 -15.23
C TYR A 35 10.14 -1.13 -15.64
N LYS A 36 10.37 -0.96 -16.95
CA LYS A 36 10.79 0.31 -17.53
C LYS A 36 9.58 1.21 -17.70
N SER A 37 9.61 2.41 -17.13
CA SER A 37 8.57 3.40 -17.39
C SER A 37 8.69 3.89 -18.85
N SER A 38 7.63 3.71 -19.64
CA SER A 38 7.55 4.28 -21.00
C SER A 38 6.89 5.65 -20.90
N GLY A 39 7.56 6.69 -21.39
CA GLY A 39 7.06 8.07 -21.42
C GLY A 39 7.88 8.95 -22.35
N PRO A 40 7.34 10.10 -22.82
CA PRO A 40 8.02 11.01 -23.73
C PRO A 40 9.17 11.72 -23.00
N GLY A 41 10.36 11.13 -22.98
CA GLY A 41 11.48 11.71 -22.25
C GLY A 41 12.82 10.99 -22.45
N GLY A 42 13.47 11.25 -23.58
CA GLY A 42 14.94 11.28 -23.73
C GLY A 42 15.76 10.01 -23.41
N GLN A 43 16.99 9.96 -23.96
CA GLN A 43 17.91 8.82 -23.85
C GLN A 43 18.27 8.38 -22.41
N ARG A 44 17.96 9.20 -21.40
CA ARG A 44 18.30 8.94 -19.98
C ARG A 44 17.26 8.11 -19.23
N LYS A 45 15.97 8.16 -19.60
CA LYS A 45 14.86 7.45 -18.90
C LYS A 45 14.75 5.98 -19.32
N ASN A 46 15.15 5.65 -20.55
CA ASN A 46 15.07 4.29 -21.10
C ASN A 46 16.13 3.30 -20.57
N LYS A 47 17.09 3.77 -19.74
CA LYS A 47 18.22 2.96 -19.26
C LYS A 47 18.06 2.42 -17.83
N ARG A 48 17.07 2.87 -17.06
CA ARG A 48 16.86 2.41 -15.67
C ARG A 48 15.42 1.93 -15.47
N GLU A 49 15.27 0.81 -14.77
CA GLU A 49 13.99 0.30 -14.29
C GLU A 49 13.45 1.25 -13.21
N THR A 50 12.72 2.27 -13.67
CA THR A 50 12.25 3.40 -12.83
C THR A 50 10.84 3.19 -12.29
N ALA A 51 10.22 2.03 -12.55
CA ALA A 51 8.90 1.71 -12.07
C ALA A 51 8.85 0.35 -11.38
N VAL A 52 8.10 0.31 -10.29
CA VAL A 52 7.83 -0.87 -9.46
C VAL A 52 6.32 -1.09 -9.43
N LYS A 53 5.90 -2.32 -9.73
CA LYS A 53 4.53 -2.79 -9.61
C LYS A 53 4.46 -3.77 -8.45
N ILE A 54 3.57 -3.51 -7.51
CA ILE A 54 3.36 -4.32 -6.32
C ILE A 54 1.94 -4.85 -6.37
N ARG A 55 1.76 -6.17 -6.23
CA ARG A 55 0.44 -6.82 -6.23
C ARG A 55 0.27 -7.67 -4.98
N HIS A 56 -0.73 -7.35 -4.17
CA HIS A 56 -1.12 -8.16 -3.03
C HIS A 56 -2.09 -9.26 -3.49
N ILE A 57 -1.62 -10.50 -3.51
CA ILE A 57 -2.32 -11.66 -4.09
C ILE A 57 -3.71 -11.88 -3.47
N PRO A 58 -3.89 -11.97 -2.13
CA PRO A 58 -5.17 -12.33 -1.54
C PRO A 58 -6.23 -11.21 -1.64
N SER A 59 -5.81 -9.94 -1.74
CA SER A 59 -6.73 -8.81 -1.92
C SER A 59 -6.99 -8.45 -3.39
N GLY A 60 -6.09 -8.83 -4.30
CA GLY A 60 -6.08 -8.39 -5.70
C GLY A 60 -5.61 -6.94 -5.90
N ILE A 61 -5.29 -6.19 -4.84
CA ILE A 61 -4.82 -4.80 -4.92
C ILE A 61 -3.50 -4.75 -5.66
N THR A 62 -3.40 -3.84 -6.62
CA THR A 62 -2.19 -3.59 -7.40
C THR A 62 -1.84 -2.11 -7.33
N VAL A 63 -0.61 -1.81 -6.92
CA VAL A 63 -0.07 -0.46 -6.82
C VAL A 63 1.12 -0.33 -7.76
N ILE A 64 1.25 0.83 -8.39
CA ILE A 64 2.35 1.15 -9.28
C ILE A 64 3.01 2.41 -8.74
N ALA A 65 4.31 2.31 -8.45
CA ALA A 65 5.17 3.45 -8.16
C ALA A 65 6.09 3.68 -9.37
N LYS A 66 6.12 4.89 -9.92
CA LYS A 66 7.03 5.27 -10.99
C LYS A 66 7.59 6.66 -10.71
N ASP A 67 8.90 6.80 -10.91
CA ASP A 67 9.58 8.08 -10.81
C ASP A 67 9.50 8.83 -12.16
N PHE A 68 9.26 10.14 -12.14
CA PHE A 68 8.99 10.94 -13.35
C PHE A 68 10.17 11.78 -13.82
#